data_AF-A0A6M4P5X3-F1
#
_entry.id   AF-A0A6M4P5X3-F1
#
_cell.length_a   1.000
_cell.length_b   1.000
_cell.length_c   1.000
_cell.angle_alpha   90.00
_cell.angle_beta   90.00
_cell.angle_gamma   90.00
#
_symmetry.space_group_name_H-M   'P 1'
#
loop_
_entity.id
_entity.type
_entity.pdbx_description
1 polymer ?
#
loop_
_entity_poly.entity_id
_entity_poly.type
_entity_poly.pdbx_seq_one_letter_code
_entity_poly.pdbx_strand_id
1 'polypeptide(L)'
;MRAKIMALFRAEVKPISRGKGHNAVAAAAYRAGEKLTDTNPYNPNRTEHDFSKKSDVLHKAIVLPTALAQTDFSISRQDLWSQVEAHEVTQRGQKMKSNARVAREWLLALPHELSNAENIELAEEFALRIANDLGVIADCCIHDPSLKSRAPAPKPSAKTADKESEREDERNIHAHIMFTTRKATLNAQNELLFTDKADCELDGTARKNKGLVKEADYLKEIRALWAEMLNERLVAHGIAPVTAVSYQDRNLDILPNVHTGRNPLTNDKKRYNDVINDRNQRVLLSRVDTLKGLANQANEIVGITNSVTTRRKQAAAELVEQTRRFDQASKRENGGAHYRDRDVEDAYQRVELNKKRLASLFVTRHREDKRLRVGWNEDPNDYPEKFDYRQSALLDQFSQNFNMGQQENEDTPEYHQRITQLMTVDFRSANEDMVNLLRNPKAERAQYNAIKQDFDDFIHDLDKQREDHKDQIRLPIERLNTTTDMVKVVATAVNYLQKLDDYVKNETTAETNKALAREHCGKTIDRTVEAYRIACFGIPNFQDPDIHRTHSETLQVALNDFTKGYGNELSKEQQGTLNRSFDDMNKRQPKYTYKPRR
;
A
#
# COMPACT_ATOMS: atom_id res chain seq x y z
N MET A 1 4.90 -28.77 -24.60
CA MET A 1 4.34 -28.49 -23.27
C MET A 1 2.82 -28.49 -23.41
N ARG A 2 2.09 -29.33 -22.64
CA ARG A 2 0.63 -29.21 -22.55
C ARG A 2 0.30 -27.78 -22.09
N ALA A 3 -0.61 -27.10 -22.79
CA ALA A 3 -1.08 -25.78 -22.36
C ALA A 3 -1.52 -25.88 -20.89
N LYS A 4 -0.94 -25.07 -20.01
CA LYS A 4 -1.40 -24.98 -18.62
C LYS A 4 -2.86 -24.55 -18.68
N ILE A 5 -3.75 -25.36 -18.12
CA ILE A 5 -5.17 -25.07 -17.98
C ILE A 5 -5.28 -23.79 -17.13
N MET A 6 -5.99 -22.78 -17.64
CA MET A 6 -6.13 -21.46 -16.99
C MET A 6 -7.60 -21.19 -16.70
N ALA A 7 -7.95 -21.15 -15.43
CA ALA A 7 -9.27 -20.74 -14.97
C ALA A 7 -9.49 -19.22 -15.21
N LEU A 8 -10.71 -18.85 -15.57
CA LEU A 8 -11.11 -17.46 -15.80
C LEU A 8 -11.47 -16.78 -14.47
N PHE A 9 -10.94 -15.58 -14.22
CA PHE A 9 -11.34 -14.76 -13.08
C PHE A 9 -12.34 -13.68 -13.51
N ARG A 10 -13.55 -13.72 -12.92
CA ARG A 10 -14.53 -12.64 -13.00
C ARG A 10 -15.24 -12.50 -11.66
N ALA A 11 -15.31 -11.27 -11.16
CA ALA A 11 -16.11 -10.87 -10.01
C ALA A 11 -16.63 -9.45 -10.23
N GLU A 12 -17.79 -9.31 -10.84
CA GLU A 12 -18.35 -8.03 -11.26
C GLU A 12 -19.60 -7.70 -10.44
N VAL A 13 -19.66 -6.49 -9.88
CA VAL A 13 -20.84 -6.03 -9.11
C VAL A 13 -21.71 -5.09 -9.94
N LYS A 14 -23.04 -5.25 -9.86
CA LYS A 14 -24.01 -4.41 -10.59
C LYS A 14 -25.19 -4.00 -9.70
N PRO A 15 -25.58 -2.72 -9.73
CA PRO A 15 -26.83 -2.30 -9.10
C PRO A 15 -28.03 -2.68 -9.99
N ILE A 16 -29.08 -3.25 -9.40
CA ILE A 16 -30.39 -3.43 -10.06
C ILE A 16 -31.30 -2.30 -9.57
N SER A 17 -31.64 -1.37 -10.45
CA SER A 17 -32.41 -0.18 -10.10
C SER A 17 -33.59 0.07 -11.03
N ARG A 18 -34.71 0.49 -10.43
CA ARG A 18 -35.93 0.89 -11.15
C ARG A 18 -35.72 2.09 -12.06
N GLY A 19 -34.78 2.99 -11.74
CA GLY A 19 -34.46 4.13 -12.59
C GLY A 19 -33.92 3.74 -13.97
N LYS A 20 -33.48 2.48 -14.13
CA LYS A 20 -33.05 1.87 -15.41
C LYS A 20 -34.09 0.93 -16.01
N GLY A 21 -35.33 0.95 -15.50
CA GLY A 21 -36.41 0.07 -15.93
C GLY A 21 -36.32 -1.36 -15.39
N HIS A 22 -35.51 -1.62 -14.37
CA HIS A 22 -35.41 -2.96 -13.77
C HIS A 22 -36.47 -3.21 -12.69
N ASN A 23 -36.84 -4.48 -12.54
CA ASN A 23 -37.73 -5.00 -11.51
C ASN A 23 -37.06 -6.23 -10.88
N ALA A 24 -37.08 -6.35 -9.55
CA ALA A 24 -36.39 -7.41 -8.82
C ALA A 24 -37.01 -8.79 -9.07
N VAL A 25 -38.34 -8.89 -9.12
CA VAL A 25 -39.07 -10.13 -9.43
C VAL A 25 -38.73 -10.59 -10.85
N ALA A 26 -38.75 -9.69 -11.84
CA ALA A 26 -38.34 -9.99 -13.20
C ALA A 26 -36.88 -10.45 -13.30
N ALA A 27 -35.99 -9.77 -12.56
CA ALA A 27 -34.57 -10.08 -12.52
C ALA A 27 -34.29 -11.45 -11.90
N ALA A 28 -34.98 -11.80 -10.80
CA ALA A 28 -34.89 -13.09 -10.15
C ALA A 28 -35.46 -14.21 -11.02
N ALA A 29 -36.63 -14.00 -11.63
CA ALA A 29 -37.26 -14.96 -12.54
C ALA A 29 -36.34 -15.31 -13.71
N TYR A 30 -35.72 -14.29 -14.33
CA TYR A 30 -34.79 -14.48 -15.44
C TYR A 30 -33.53 -15.29 -15.06
N ARG A 31 -33.03 -15.11 -13.83
CA ARG A 31 -31.82 -15.81 -13.35
C ARG A 31 -32.13 -17.22 -12.88
N ALA A 32 -33.24 -17.42 -12.18
CA ALA A 32 -33.65 -18.73 -11.71
C ALA A 32 -34.27 -19.61 -12.81
N GLY A 33 -34.59 -19.04 -13.98
CA GLY A 33 -35.36 -19.74 -15.01
C GLY A 33 -36.72 -20.14 -14.47
N GLU A 34 -37.36 -19.23 -13.75
CA GLU A 34 -38.65 -19.47 -13.07
C GLU A 34 -39.73 -18.56 -13.61
N LYS A 35 -40.95 -18.93 -13.24
CA LYS A 35 -42.14 -18.14 -13.49
C LYS A 35 -42.51 -17.45 -12.18
N LEU A 36 -42.28 -16.14 -12.09
CA LEU A 36 -42.58 -15.33 -10.91
C LEU A 36 -43.50 -14.17 -11.29
N THR A 37 -44.37 -13.76 -10.38
CA THR A 37 -45.34 -12.68 -10.57
C THR A 37 -45.03 -11.50 -9.67
N ASP A 38 -44.96 -10.30 -10.22
CA ASP A 38 -44.88 -9.11 -9.38
C ASP A 38 -46.22 -8.91 -8.64
N THR A 39 -46.21 -9.13 -7.33
CA THR A 39 -47.39 -8.98 -6.47
C THR A 39 -47.45 -7.62 -5.76
N ASN A 40 -46.55 -6.68 -6.09
CA ASN A 40 -46.54 -5.36 -5.47
C ASN A 40 -47.80 -4.56 -5.83
N PRO A 41 -48.67 -4.21 -4.87
CA PRO A 41 -49.92 -3.51 -5.13
C PRO A 41 -49.71 -2.09 -5.66
N TYR A 42 -48.54 -1.49 -5.41
CA TYR A 42 -48.19 -0.14 -5.85
C TYR A 42 -47.60 -0.10 -7.27
N ASN A 43 -47.34 -1.26 -7.89
CA ASN A 43 -46.89 -1.32 -9.28
C ASN A 43 -48.11 -1.39 -10.23
N PRO A 44 -48.39 -0.33 -11.01
CA PRO A 44 -49.49 -0.35 -11.99
C PRO A 44 -49.20 -1.30 -13.17
N ASN A 45 -47.92 -1.60 -13.43
CA ASN A 45 -47.47 -2.48 -14.51
C ASN A 45 -47.06 -3.87 -13.98
N ARG A 46 -47.56 -4.26 -12.81
CA ARG A 46 -47.26 -5.57 -12.23
C ARG A 46 -47.69 -6.66 -13.21
N THR A 47 -46.79 -7.58 -13.50
CA THR A 47 -47.01 -8.64 -14.48
C THR A 47 -46.30 -9.90 -14.03
N GLU A 48 -46.73 -11.00 -14.65
CA GLU A 48 -46.03 -12.26 -14.59
C GLU A 48 -44.80 -12.25 -15.52
N HIS A 49 -43.72 -12.86 -15.04
CA HIS A 49 -42.45 -13.00 -15.73
C HIS A 49 -42.11 -14.50 -15.84
N ASP A 50 -42.35 -15.08 -17.02
CA ASP A 50 -42.14 -16.51 -17.27
C ASP A 50 -40.82 -16.76 -18.03
N PHE A 51 -39.83 -17.28 -17.30
CA PHE A 51 -38.57 -17.75 -17.87
C PHE A 51 -38.35 -19.25 -17.65
N SER A 52 -39.42 -20.01 -17.39
CA SER A 52 -39.38 -21.47 -17.16
C SER A 52 -38.78 -22.29 -18.31
N LYS A 53 -38.73 -21.69 -19.51
CA LYS A 53 -38.13 -22.32 -20.71
C LYS A 53 -36.61 -22.24 -20.76
N LYS A 54 -35.95 -21.60 -19.80
CA LYS A 54 -34.48 -21.59 -19.71
C LYS A 54 -33.96 -22.96 -19.32
N SER A 55 -32.99 -23.45 -20.09
CA SER A 55 -32.40 -24.78 -19.91
C SER A 55 -30.93 -24.73 -19.46
N ASP A 56 -30.36 -23.54 -19.25
CA ASP A 56 -28.98 -23.33 -18.79
C ASP A 56 -28.84 -23.17 -17.27
N VAL A 57 -29.94 -23.23 -16.51
CA VAL A 57 -29.89 -23.07 -15.05
C VAL A 57 -29.43 -24.38 -14.41
N LEU A 58 -28.19 -24.40 -13.92
CA LEU A 58 -27.59 -25.54 -13.23
C LEU A 58 -28.09 -25.63 -11.78
N HIS A 59 -28.10 -24.49 -11.08
CA HIS A 59 -28.44 -24.45 -9.65
C HIS A 59 -29.13 -23.14 -9.29
N LYS A 60 -29.96 -23.17 -8.25
CA LYS A 60 -30.63 -22.00 -7.71
C LYS A 60 -31.00 -22.21 -6.24
N ALA A 61 -30.61 -21.27 -5.38
CA ALA A 61 -30.88 -21.33 -3.95
C ALA A 61 -31.07 -19.93 -3.36
N ILE A 62 -31.98 -19.83 -2.38
CA ILE A 62 -32.03 -18.68 -1.48
C ILE A 62 -31.10 -18.98 -0.32
N VAL A 63 -30.07 -18.14 -0.15
CA VAL A 63 -29.08 -18.26 0.92
C VAL A 63 -29.42 -17.23 1.99
N LEU A 64 -29.83 -17.74 3.15
CA LEU A 64 -30.10 -16.93 4.33
C LEU A 64 -28.80 -16.65 5.09
N PRO A 65 -28.62 -15.45 5.68
CA PRO A 65 -27.54 -15.23 6.63
C PRO A 65 -27.71 -16.19 7.82
N THR A 66 -26.60 -16.61 8.41
CA THR A 66 -26.53 -17.64 9.46
C THR A 66 -27.48 -17.34 10.62
N ALA A 67 -27.61 -16.06 11.01
CA ALA A 67 -28.52 -15.63 12.07
C ALA A 67 -30.00 -15.94 11.76
N LEU A 68 -30.40 -15.95 10.49
CA LEU A 68 -31.73 -16.36 10.06
C LEU A 68 -31.82 -17.86 9.81
N ALA A 69 -30.77 -18.46 9.21
CA ALA A 69 -30.72 -19.89 8.91
C ALA A 69 -30.74 -20.79 10.15
N GLN A 70 -30.33 -20.27 11.32
CA GLN A 70 -30.41 -20.97 12.62
C GLN A 70 -31.83 -21.02 13.21
N THR A 71 -32.80 -20.37 12.57
CA THR A 71 -34.22 -20.42 12.95
C THR A 71 -34.99 -21.37 12.03
N ASP A 72 -36.24 -21.71 12.36
CA ASP A 72 -37.13 -22.49 11.47
C ASP A 72 -37.68 -21.68 10.28
N PHE A 73 -37.13 -20.48 10.03
CA PHE A 73 -37.56 -19.60 8.96
C PHE A 73 -37.12 -20.10 7.58
N SER A 74 -38.05 -20.07 6.63
CA SER A 74 -37.77 -20.27 5.21
C SER A 74 -38.59 -19.28 4.39
N ILE A 75 -38.10 -18.94 3.19
CA ILE A 75 -38.80 -18.03 2.28
C ILE A 75 -38.64 -18.48 0.85
N SER A 76 -39.71 -18.38 0.07
CA SER A 76 -39.66 -18.64 -1.36
C SER A 76 -39.02 -17.46 -2.11
N ARG A 77 -38.43 -17.73 -3.28
CA ARG A 77 -37.90 -16.67 -4.16
C ARG A 77 -38.97 -15.66 -4.55
N GLN A 78 -40.19 -16.15 -4.82
CA GLN A 78 -41.35 -15.32 -5.13
C GLN A 78 -41.63 -14.33 -4.00
N ASP A 79 -41.73 -14.82 -2.76
CA ASP A 79 -42.09 -14.00 -1.61
C ASP A 79 -40.97 -13.01 -1.27
N LEU A 80 -39.71 -13.45 -1.33
CA LEU A 80 -38.55 -12.59 -1.06
C LEU A 80 -38.56 -11.35 -1.96
N TRP A 81 -38.59 -11.55 -3.28
CA TRP A 81 -38.45 -10.45 -4.22
C TRP A 81 -39.71 -9.60 -4.34
N SER A 82 -40.90 -10.17 -4.10
CA SER A 82 -42.13 -9.40 -3.95
C SER A 82 -42.09 -8.49 -2.72
N GLN A 83 -41.59 -8.99 -1.57
CA GLN A 83 -41.45 -8.19 -0.36
C GLN A 83 -40.41 -7.07 -0.54
N VAL A 84 -39.30 -7.33 -1.22
CA VAL A 84 -38.31 -6.31 -1.58
C VAL A 84 -38.94 -5.20 -2.44
N GLU A 85 -39.72 -5.56 -3.45
CA GLU A 85 -40.42 -4.59 -4.30
C GLU A 85 -41.43 -3.76 -3.50
N ALA A 86 -42.21 -4.41 -2.62
CA ALA A 86 -43.19 -3.75 -1.77
C ALA A 86 -42.57 -2.83 -0.69
N HIS A 87 -41.36 -3.15 -0.21
CA HIS A 87 -40.66 -2.37 0.81
C HIS A 87 -40.08 -1.06 0.27
N GLU A 88 -39.65 -1.02 -1.00
CA GLU A 88 -39.04 0.18 -1.61
C GLU A 88 -40.10 1.19 -2.12
N VAL A 89 -40.95 1.69 -1.22
CA VAL A 89 -41.99 2.70 -1.46
C VAL A 89 -41.58 4.09 -0.93
N THR A 90 -42.33 5.12 -1.29
CA THR A 90 -42.17 6.49 -0.79
C THR A 90 -42.52 6.58 0.70
N GLN A 91 -42.08 7.64 1.40
CA GLN A 91 -42.30 7.82 2.85
C GLN A 91 -43.78 7.75 3.28
N ARG A 92 -44.71 8.08 2.38
CA ARG A 92 -46.16 8.00 2.64
C ARG A 92 -46.73 6.58 2.43
N GLY A 93 -45.91 5.62 1.99
CA GLY A 93 -46.31 4.23 1.77
C GLY A 93 -47.29 4.01 0.60
N GLN A 94 -47.49 5.01 -0.27
CA GLN A 94 -48.58 5.00 -1.27
C GLN A 94 -48.11 4.88 -2.72
N LYS A 95 -46.80 4.93 -2.96
CA LYS A 95 -46.22 4.91 -4.32
C LYS A 95 -44.84 4.29 -4.29
N MET A 96 -44.47 3.55 -5.34
CA MET A 96 -43.12 3.05 -5.53
C MET A 96 -42.11 4.19 -5.68
N LYS A 97 -40.92 4.00 -5.11
CA LYS A 97 -39.80 4.91 -5.34
C LYS A 97 -39.17 4.63 -6.71
N SER A 98 -39.30 5.58 -7.65
CA SER A 98 -38.89 5.43 -9.07
C SER A 98 -37.41 5.15 -9.26
N ASN A 99 -36.57 5.67 -8.37
CA ASN A 99 -35.10 5.55 -8.46
C ASN A 99 -34.55 4.59 -7.39
N ALA A 100 -35.40 3.69 -6.87
CA ALA A 100 -34.96 2.71 -5.88
C ALA A 100 -33.93 1.74 -6.47
N ARG A 101 -33.00 1.32 -5.62
CA ARG A 101 -32.14 0.18 -5.88
C ARG A 101 -32.73 -1.00 -5.14
N VAL A 102 -33.17 -1.99 -5.92
CA VAL A 102 -33.98 -3.10 -5.41
C VAL A 102 -33.12 -4.33 -5.14
N ALA A 103 -31.98 -4.45 -5.79
CA ALA A 103 -30.99 -5.48 -5.48
C ALA A 103 -29.57 -5.01 -5.85
N ARG A 104 -28.56 -5.72 -5.33
CA ARG A 104 -27.18 -5.67 -5.80
C ARG A 104 -26.79 -7.06 -6.30
N GLU A 105 -26.25 -7.14 -7.49
CA GLU A 105 -25.83 -8.42 -8.10
C GLU A 105 -24.32 -8.54 -8.10
N TRP A 106 -23.82 -9.73 -7.78
CA TRP A 106 -22.49 -10.20 -8.15
C TRP A 106 -22.59 -11.21 -9.30
N LEU A 107 -21.79 -10.99 -10.34
CA LEU A 107 -21.58 -11.91 -11.44
C LEU A 107 -20.18 -12.51 -11.34
N LEU A 108 -20.12 -13.80 -11.02
CA LEU A 108 -18.88 -14.54 -10.78
C LEU A 108 -18.64 -15.55 -11.90
N ALA A 109 -17.40 -15.70 -12.36
CA ALA A 109 -17.02 -16.83 -13.22
C ALA A 109 -16.66 -18.02 -12.34
N LEU A 110 -17.17 -19.19 -12.68
CA LEU A 110 -16.89 -20.46 -12.02
C LEU A 110 -15.96 -21.29 -12.91
N PRO A 111 -14.92 -21.95 -12.38
CA PRO A 111 -14.01 -22.74 -13.19
C PRO A 111 -14.72 -23.98 -13.75
N HIS A 112 -14.71 -24.14 -15.07
CA HIS A 112 -15.21 -25.34 -15.74
C HIS A 112 -14.41 -26.61 -15.41
N GLU A 113 -13.22 -26.43 -14.85
CA GLU A 113 -12.34 -27.48 -14.37
C GLU A 113 -12.87 -28.13 -13.07
N LEU A 114 -13.67 -27.42 -12.29
CA LEU A 114 -14.28 -27.94 -11.06
C LEU A 114 -15.57 -28.68 -11.39
N SER A 115 -15.93 -29.65 -10.55
CA SER A 115 -17.23 -30.32 -10.67
C SER A 115 -18.39 -29.36 -10.38
N ASN A 116 -19.57 -29.68 -10.90
CA ASN A 116 -20.78 -28.88 -10.62
C ASN A 116 -21.07 -28.78 -9.12
N ALA A 117 -20.80 -29.82 -8.34
CA ALA A 117 -20.99 -29.80 -6.88
C ALA A 117 -20.04 -28.80 -6.20
N GLU A 118 -18.76 -28.79 -6.56
CA GLU A 118 -17.78 -27.85 -6.02
C GLU A 118 -18.09 -26.41 -6.43
N ASN A 119 -18.56 -26.20 -7.66
CA ASN A 119 -18.99 -24.90 -8.15
C ASN A 119 -20.24 -24.38 -7.43
N ILE A 120 -21.18 -25.27 -7.11
CA ILE A 120 -22.36 -24.94 -6.28
C ILE A 120 -21.93 -24.53 -4.88
N GLU A 121 -21.14 -25.38 -4.22
CA GLU A 121 -20.65 -25.13 -2.86
C GLU A 121 -19.87 -23.81 -2.78
N LEU A 122 -18.96 -23.56 -3.73
CA LEU A 122 -18.18 -22.34 -3.80
C LEU A 122 -19.06 -21.07 -3.93
N ALA A 123 -20.08 -21.12 -4.79
CA ALA A 123 -20.97 -19.98 -5.01
C ALA A 123 -21.87 -19.71 -3.80
N GLU A 124 -22.40 -20.76 -3.17
CA GLU A 124 -23.20 -20.64 -1.95
C GLU A 124 -22.37 -20.19 -0.76
N GLU A 125 -21.14 -20.68 -0.61
CA GLU A 125 -20.22 -20.25 0.44
C GLU A 125 -19.90 -18.75 0.30
N PHE A 126 -19.62 -18.28 -0.93
CA PHE A 126 -19.42 -16.85 -1.18
C PHE A 126 -20.68 -16.06 -0.85
N ALA A 127 -21.85 -16.51 -1.31
CA ALA A 127 -23.13 -15.88 -1.01
C ALA A 127 -23.37 -15.76 0.50
N LEU A 128 -23.09 -16.83 1.25
CA LEU A 128 -23.26 -16.90 2.70
C LEU A 128 -22.31 -15.95 3.43
N ARG A 129 -21.03 -15.90 3.05
CA ARG A 129 -20.05 -14.98 3.66
C ARG A 129 -20.48 -13.52 3.52
N ILE A 130 -20.92 -13.12 2.34
CA ILE A 130 -21.42 -11.75 2.10
C ILE A 130 -22.77 -11.50 2.79
N ALA A 131 -23.66 -12.49 2.79
CA ALA A 131 -24.94 -12.43 3.51
C ALA A 131 -24.72 -12.21 5.01
N ASN A 132 -23.78 -12.92 5.62
CA ASN A 132 -23.39 -12.77 7.02
C ASN A 132 -22.78 -11.40 7.33
N ASP A 133 -21.79 -10.98 6.54
CA ASP A 133 -21.09 -9.69 6.72
C ASP A 133 -22.06 -8.50 6.67
N LEU A 134 -22.98 -8.52 5.70
CA LEU A 134 -23.90 -7.41 5.48
C LEU A 134 -25.25 -7.56 6.20
N GLY A 135 -25.56 -8.74 6.74
CA GLY A 135 -26.85 -9.09 7.33
C GLY A 135 -28.01 -9.15 6.32
N VAL A 136 -27.74 -9.54 5.07
CA VAL A 136 -28.71 -9.53 3.94
C VAL A 136 -29.05 -10.95 3.48
N ILE A 137 -30.11 -11.11 2.69
CA ILE A 137 -30.46 -12.38 2.04
C ILE A 137 -29.91 -12.38 0.61
N ALA A 138 -29.41 -13.53 0.16
CA ALA A 138 -28.91 -13.73 -1.20
C ALA A 138 -29.77 -14.74 -1.99
N ASP A 139 -29.86 -14.53 -3.30
CA ASP A 139 -30.44 -15.45 -4.28
C ASP A 139 -29.33 -15.83 -5.27
N CYS A 140 -28.81 -17.05 -5.11
CA CYS A 140 -27.69 -17.58 -5.87
C CYS A 140 -28.21 -18.44 -7.00
N CYS A 141 -27.95 -18.05 -8.25
CA CYS A 141 -28.31 -18.79 -9.45
C CYS A 141 -27.06 -19.08 -10.28
N ILE A 142 -26.84 -20.34 -10.67
CA ILE A 142 -25.67 -20.76 -11.46
C ILE A 142 -26.14 -21.19 -12.85
N HIS A 143 -25.49 -20.64 -13.88
CA HIS A 143 -25.75 -20.98 -15.27
C HIS A 143 -24.58 -21.77 -15.84
N ASP A 144 -24.90 -22.87 -16.53
CA ASP A 144 -23.99 -23.73 -17.26
C ASP A 144 -24.46 -23.80 -18.73
N PRO A 145 -23.77 -23.12 -19.66
CA PRO A 145 -24.15 -23.13 -21.08
C PRO A 145 -24.12 -24.52 -21.72
N SER A 146 -23.35 -25.48 -21.17
CA SER A 146 -23.29 -26.86 -21.68
C SER A 146 -24.64 -27.60 -21.53
N LEU A 147 -25.51 -27.14 -20.63
CA LEU A 147 -26.85 -27.71 -20.49
C LEU A 147 -27.75 -27.39 -21.69
N LYS A 148 -27.47 -26.32 -22.45
CA LYS A 148 -28.19 -26.01 -23.70
C LYS A 148 -27.83 -26.96 -24.83
N SER A 149 -26.57 -27.40 -24.93
CA SER A 149 -26.08 -28.22 -26.05
C SER A 149 -26.47 -29.70 -25.94
N ARG A 150 -26.98 -30.14 -24.78
CA ARG A 150 -27.52 -31.49 -24.54
C ARG A 150 -29.02 -31.65 -24.83
N ALA A 151 -29.73 -30.58 -25.18
CA ALA A 151 -31.12 -30.65 -25.64
C ALA A 151 -31.19 -31.17 -27.10
N PRO A 152 -32.19 -32.01 -27.48
CA PRO A 152 -32.29 -32.52 -28.84
C PRO A 152 -32.36 -31.37 -29.85
N ALA A 153 -31.44 -31.37 -30.82
CA ALA A 153 -31.32 -30.32 -31.81
C ALA A 153 -32.67 -30.14 -32.57
N PRO A 154 -33.17 -28.90 -32.74
CA PRO A 154 -34.32 -28.68 -33.61
C PRO A 154 -33.99 -29.14 -35.03
N LYS A 155 -34.96 -29.76 -35.72
CA LYS A 155 -34.81 -30.26 -37.10
C LYS A 155 -34.20 -29.17 -38.00
N PRO A 156 -33.19 -29.50 -38.81
CA PRO A 156 -32.50 -28.51 -39.63
C PRO A 156 -33.48 -27.92 -40.65
N SER A 157 -33.62 -26.59 -40.64
CA SER A 157 -34.18 -25.87 -41.79
C SER A 157 -33.02 -25.33 -42.63
N ALA A 158 -33.20 -25.22 -43.94
CA ALA A 158 -32.16 -24.95 -44.94
C ALA A 158 -31.45 -23.56 -44.83
N LYS A 159 -31.56 -22.86 -43.70
CA LYS A 159 -30.94 -21.55 -43.42
C LYS A 159 -29.88 -21.56 -42.29
N THR A 160 -29.45 -22.72 -41.80
CA THR A 160 -28.63 -22.80 -40.55
C THR A 160 -27.17 -23.22 -40.71
N ALA A 161 -26.56 -23.05 -41.88
CA ALA A 161 -25.13 -23.35 -42.05
C ALA A 161 -24.19 -22.37 -41.31
N ASP A 162 -24.64 -21.13 -41.02
CA ASP A 162 -23.80 -20.10 -40.38
C ASP A 162 -23.92 -20.01 -38.85
N LYS A 163 -24.72 -20.89 -38.21
CA LYS A 163 -25.04 -20.82 -36.76
C LYS A 163 -24.00 -21.46 -35.83
N GLU A 164 -22.91 -22.03 -36.35
CA GLU A 164 -21.83 -22.55 -35.48
C GLU A 164 -21.09 -21.44 -34.73
N SER A 165 -21.03 -20.23 -35.29
CA SER A 165 -20.35 -19.05 -34.69
C SER A 165 -21.11 -18.38 -33.53
N GLU A 166 -22.32 -18.86 -33.22
CA GLU A 166 -23.22 -18.30 -32.19
C GLU A 166 -23.32 -19.16 -30.91
N ARG A 167 -22.64 -20.32 -30.83
CA ARG A 167 -22.68 -21.15 -29.62
C ARG A 167 -21.93 -20.45 -28.49
N GLU A 168 -22.60 -20.27 -27.35
CA GLU A 168 -21.99 -19.78 -26.11
C GLU A 168 -20.88 -20.76 -25.68
N ASP A 169 -19.73 -20.25 -25.21
CA ASP A 169 -18.64 -21.12 -24.75
C ASP A 169 -19.14 -21.95 -23.57
N GLU A 170 -19.19 -23.27 -23.75
CA GLU A 170 -19.70 -24.23 -22.75
C GLU A 170 -18.90 -24.20 -21.46
N ARG A 171 -17.67 -23.65 -21.48
CA ARG A 171 -16.81 -23.49 -20.32
C ARG A 171 -17.11 -22.25 -19.49
N ASN A 172 -17.99 -21.37 -19.96
CA ASN A 172 -18.36 -20.14 -19.25
C ASN A 172 -19.47 -20.41 -18.21
N ILE A 173 -19.17 -21.28 -17.24
CA ILE A 173 -20.03 -21.48 -16.07
C ILE A 173 -19.95 -20.20 -15.21
N HIS A 174 -21.09 -19.66 -14.79
CA HIS A 174 -21.12 -18.40 -14.05
C HIS A 174 -22.26 -18.35 -13.03
N ALA A 175 -22.03 -17.65 -11.93
CA ALA A 175 -23.03 -17.41 -10.89
C ALA A 175 -23.55 -15.97 -10.95
N HIS A 176 -24.86 -15.82 -10.94
CA HIS A 176 -25.59 -14.60 -10.68
C HIS A 176 -26.08 -14.65 -9.23
N ILE A 177 -25.53 -13.80 -8.35
CA ILE A 177 -25.89 -13.76 -6.94
C ILE A 177 -26.51 -12.40 -6.64
N MET A 178 -27.83 -12.36 -6.45
CA MET A 178 -28.57 -11.15 -6.10
C MET A 178 -28.71 -11.03 -4.59
N PHE A 179 -28.30 -9.90 -4.03
CA PHE A 179 -28.44 -9.57 -2.61
C PHE A 179 -29.54 -8.54 -2.41
N THR A 180 -30.30 -8.67 -1.31
CA THR A 180 -31.21 -7.62 -0.86
C THR A 180 -30.41 -6.37 -0.47
N THR A 181 -30.98 -5.18 -0.68
CA THR A 181 -30.32 -3.90 -0.37
C THR A 181 -30.48 -3.48 1.09
N ARG A 182 -31.18 -4.29 1.89
CA ARG A 182 -31.48 -4.05 3.29
C ARG A 182 -31.22 -5.28 4.11
N LYS A 183 -30.84 -5.03 5.36
CA LYS A 183 -30.64 -6.07 6.36
C LYS A 183 -31.96 -6.76 6.67
N ALA A 184 -31.91 -8.06 6.88
CA ALA A 184 -33.07 -8.91 7.12
C ALA A 184 -33.06 -9.43 8.56
N THR A 185 -34.20 -9.32 9.23
CA THR A 185 -34.45 -9.90 10.57
C THR A 185 -35.84 -10.52 10.59
N LEU A 186 -36.17 -11.23 11.67
CA LEU A 186 -37.54 -11.69 11.91
C LEU A 186 -38.23 -10.79 12.94
N ASN A 187 -39.53 -10.57 12.77
CA ASN A 187 -40.37 -9.94 13.79
C ASN A 187 -40.80 -10.96 14.86
N ALA A 188 -41.60 -10.52 15.84
CA ALA A 188 -42.08 -11.37 16.92
C ALA A 188 -43.00 -12.53 16.45
N GLN A 189 -43.50 -12.48 15.21
CA GLN A 189 -44.35 -13.48 14.57
C GLN A 189 -43.56 -14.40 13.63
N ASN A 190 -42.23 -14.34 13.65
CA ASN A 190 -41.34 -15.10 12.76
C ASN A 190 -41.48 -14.74 11.27
N GLU A 191 -41.93 -13.52 10.96
CA GLU A 191 -42.05 -13.01 9.59
C GLU A 191 -40.84 -12.14 9.22
N LEU A 192 -40.48 -12.13 7.94
CA LEU A 192 -39.35 -11.36 7.42
C LEU A 192 -39.60 -9.84 7.54
N LEU A 193 -38.63 -9.15 8.10
CA LEU A 193 -38.58 -7.70 8.21
C LEU A 193 -37.28 -7.15 7.62
N PHE A 194 -37.41 -6.25 6.65
CA PHE A 194 -36.29 -5.46 6.15
C PHE A 194 -36.07 -4.22 7.02
N THR A 195 -34.81 -3.94 7.35
CA THR A 195 -34.44 -2.85 8.25
C THR A 195 -33.55 -1.83 7.53
N ASP A 196 -32.42 -1.49 8.14
CA ASP A 196 -31.47 -0.54 7.59
C ASP A 196 -30.92 -1.01 6.25
N LYS A 197 -30.48 -0.03 5.44
CA LYS A 197 -29.70 -0.34 4.25
C LYS A 197 -28.42 -1.06 4.64
N ALA A 198 -28.07 -2.09 3.87
CA ALA A 198 -26.81 -2.78 4.04
C ALA A 198 -25.64 -1.80 3.85
N ASP A 199 -24.51 -2.05 4.52
CA ASP A 199 -23.43 -1.05 4.56
C ASP A 199 -22.78 -0.81 3.19
N CYS A 200 -22.84 -1.80 2.27
CA CYS A 200 -22.46 -1.67 0.87
C CYS A 200 -23.42 -0.79 0.03
N GLU A 201 -24.51 -0.32 0.63
CA GLU A 201 -25.54 0.50 -0.02
C GLU A 201 -25.53 1.96 0.39
N LEU A 202 -24.64 2.30 1.33
CA LEU A 202 -24.46 3.64 1.87
C LEU A 202 -23.58 4.49 0.94
N ASP A 203 -23.88 5.78 0.86
CA ASP A 203 -23.03 6.73 0.17
C ASP A 203 -21.73 7.00 0.93
N GLY A 204 -20.78 7.69 0.28
CA GLY A 204 -19.46 7.95 0.84
C GLY A 204 -19.48 8.74 2.17
N THR A 205 -20.44 9.65 2.35
CA THR A 205 -20.58 10.44 3.57
C THR A 205 -21.08 9.57 4.73
N ALA A 206 -22.14 8.79 4.49
CA ALA A 206 -22.68 7.86 5.47
C ALA A 206 -21.67 6.78 5.87
N ARG A 207 -20.89 6.26 4.91
CA ARG A 207 -19.79 5.31 5.18
C ARG A 207 -18.72 5.94 6.08
N LYS A 208 -18.28 7.17 5.75
CA LYS A 208 -17.28 7.90 6.55
C LYS A 208 -17.76 8.13 7.99
N ASN A 209 -19.02 8.54 8.17
CA ASN A 209 -19.59 8.79 9.50
C ASN A 209 -19.69 7.53 10.36
N LYS A 210 -19.84 6.35 9.73
CA LYS A 210 -19.81 5.05 10.40
C LYS A 210 -18.38 4.46 10.57
N GLY A 211 -17.33 5.17 10.17
CA GLY A 211 -15.96 4.67 10.21
C GLY A 211 -15.67 3.52 9.24
N LEU A 212 -16.49 3.34 8.20
CA LEU A 212 -16.32 2.28 7.22
C LEU A 212 -15.29 2.67 6.16
N VAL A 213 -14.59 1.66 5.61
CA VAL A 213 -13.67 1.84 4.47
C VAL A 213 -14.39 2.41 3.25
N LYS A 214 -13.65 2.99 2.30
CA LYS A 214 -14.24 3.49 1.04
C LYS A 214 -14.87 2.34 0.26
N GLU A 215 -15.95 2.62 -0.49
CA GLU A 215 -16.64 1.60 -1.32
C GLU A 215 -15.66 0.90 -2.28
N ALA A 216 -14.74 1.65 -2.89
CA ALA A 216 -13.74 1.09 -3.81
C ALA A 216 -12.81 0.07 -3.12
N ASP A 217 -12.46 0.29 -1.85
CA ASP A 217 -11.56 -0.60 -1.11
C ASP A 217 -12.32 -1.83 -0.60
N TYR A 218 -13.54 -1.66 -0.11
CA TYR A 218 -14.47 -2.77 0.17
C TYR A 218 -14.68 -3.67 -1.07
N LEU A 219 -14.86 -3.08 -2.25
CA LEU A 219 -14.99 -3.86 -3.49
C LEU A 219 -13.71 -4.63 -3.85
N LYS A 220 -12.52 -4.10 -3.53
CA LYS A 220 -11.26 -4.84 -3.72
C LYS A 220 -11.16 -6.00 -2.73
N GLU A 221 -11.56 -5.80 -1.48
CA GLU A 221 -11.59 -6.85 -0.45
C GLU A 221 -12.50 -8.00 -0.87
N ILE A 222 -13.73 -7.73 -1.31
CA ILE A 222 -14.66 -8.79 -1.75
C ILE A 222 -14.13 -9.52 -3.01
N ARG A 223 -13.47 -8.82 -3.93
CA ARG A 223 -12.83 -9.46 -5.09
C ARG A 223 -11.64 -10.31 -4.70
N ALA A 224 -10.86 -9.88 -3.69
CA ALA A 224 -9.75 -10.66 -3.15
C ALA A 224 -10.25 -11.93 -2.45
N LEU A 225 -11.32 -11.81 -1.64
CA LEU A 225 -12.01 -12.95 -1.03
C LEU A 225 -12.45 -13.98 -2.08
N TRP A 226 -13.07 -13.54 -3.18
CA TRP A 226 -13.45 -14.44 -4.26
C TRP A 226 -12.24 -15.15 -4.90
N ALA A 227 -11.14 -14.42 -5.12
CA ALA A 227 -9.91 -15.01 -5.67
C ALA A 227 -9.29 -16.03 -4.71
N GLU A 228 -9.31 -15.77 -3.41
CA GLU A 228 -8.84 -16.68 -2.37
C GLU A 228 -9.65 -17.98 -2.37
N MET A 229 -10.98 -17.89 -2.27
CA MET A 229 -11.88 -19.04 -2.28
C MET A 229 -11.76 -19.88 -3.57
N LEU A 230 -11.56 -19.23 -4.72
CA LEU A 230 -11.26 -19.91 -5.98
C LEU A 230 -9.91 -20.63 -5.92
N ASN A 231 -8.87 -19.93 -5.46
CA ASN A 231 -7.51 -20.47 -5.44
C ASN A 231 -7.35 -21.67 -4.52
N GLU A 232 -8.04 -21.70 -3.38
CA GLU A 232 -8.08 -22.86 -2.50
C GLU A 232 -8.51 -24.13 -3.25
N ARG A 233 -9.59 -24.04 -4.03
CA ARG A 233 -10.11 -25.16 -4.84
C ARG A 233 -9.23 -25.44 -6.05
N LEU A 234 -8.77 -24.41 -6.77
CA LEU A 234 -7.91 -24.59 -7.94
C LEU A 234 -6.57 -25.26 -7.59
N VAL A 235 -5.95 -24.87 -6.47
CA VAL A 235 -4.69 -25.47 -6.00
C VAL A 235 -4.87 -26.93 -5.61
N ALA A 236 -5.99 -27.29 -4.98
CA ALA A 236 -6.31 -28.68 -4.64
C ALA A 236 -6.40 -29.58 -5.89
N HIS A 237 -6.78 -29.02 -7.04
CA HIS A 237 -6.83 -29.70 -8.34
C HIS A 237 -5.56 -29.52 -9.18
N GLY A 238 -4.51 -28.90 -8.64
CA GLY A 238 -3.25 -28.65 -9.35
C GLY A 238 -3.37 -27.64 -10.50
N ILE A 239 -4.40 -26.80 -10.47
CA ILE A 239 -4.66 -25.75 -11.47
C ILE A 239 -3.96 -24.45 -11.03
N ALA A 240 -3.49 -23.67 -12.01
CA ALA A 240 -2.80 -22.42 -11.71
C ALA A 240 -3.73 -21.42 -11.01
N PRO A 241 -3.25 -20.71 -9.96
CA PRO A 241 -4.06 -19.75 -9.24
C PRO A 241 -4.38 -18.52 -10.10
N VAL A 242 -5.54 -17.93 -9.82
CA VAL A 242 -6.03 -16.67 -10.37
C VAL A 242 -5.77 -15.50 -9.44
N THR A 243 -6.00 -14.28 -9.90
CA THR A 243 -5.83 -13.07 -9.08
C THR A 243 -6.86 -12.01 -9.41
N ALA A 244 -7.32 -11.31 -8.36
CA ALA A 244 -8.22 -10.17 -8.46
C ALA A 244 -7.52 -8.87 -8.92
N VAL A 245 -6.19 -8.84 -8.86
CA VAL A 245 -5.35 -7.68 -9.16
C VAL A 245 -5.33 -7.44 -10.67
N SER A 246 -5.58 -6.21 -11.09
CA SER A 246 -5.66 -5.84 -12.50
C SER A 246 -4.32 -6.08 -13.22
N TYR A 247 -4.35 -6.24 -14.54
CA TYR A 247 -3.10 -6.33 -15.33
C TYR A 247 -2.22 -5.10 -15.13
N GLN A 248 -2.82 -3.91 -15.02
CA GLN A 248 -2.12 -2.65 -14.74
C GLN A 248 -1.41 -2.67 -13.40
N ASP A 249 -2.10 -3.07 -12.32
CA ASP A 249 -1.52 -3.10 -10.98
C ASP A 249 -0.47 -4.21 -10.82
N ARG A 250 -0.55 -5.28 -11.64
CA ARG A 250 0.49 -6.32 -11.77
C ARG A 250 1.64 -5.91 -12.69
N ASN A 251 1.59 -4.70 -13.26
CA ASN A 251 2.56 -4.21 -14.24
C ASN A 251 2.75 -5.17 -15.43
N LEU A 252 1.64 -5.77 -15.88
CA LEU A 252 1.55 -6.63 -17.04
C LEU A 252 1.00 -5.82 -18.21
N ASP A 253 1.72 -5.83 -19.33
CA ASP A 253 1.28 -5.21 -20.59
C ASP A 253 0.23 -6.07 -21.32
N ILE A 254 -0.82 -6.43 -20.60
CA ILE A 254 -1.94 -7.23 -21.08
C ILE A 254 -3.15 -6.32 -21.15
N LEU A 255 -3.77 -6.24 -22.32
CA LEU A 255 -4.97 -5.43 -22.53
C LEU A 255 -6.22 -6.25 -22.19
N PRO A 256 -7.20 -5.68 -21.46
CA PRO A 256 -8.43 -6.40 -21.12
C PRO A 256 -9.34 -6.55 -22.36
N ASN A 257 -10.07 -7.65 -22.42
CA ASN A 257 -11.11 -7.87 -23.42
C ASN A 257 -12.35 -7.01 -23.14
N VAL A 258 -13.06 -6.64 -24.19
CA VAL A 258 -14.33 -5.90 -24.13
C VAL A 258 -15.50 -6.88 -24.01
N HIS A 259 -16.45 -6.59 -23.12
CA HIS A 259 -17.63 -7.44 -22.95
C HIS A 259 -18.51 -7.48 -24.22
N THR A 260 -18.66 -8.69 -24.77
CA THR A 260 -19.53 -9.01 -25.89
C THR A 260 -20.94 -9.32 -25.38
N GLY A 261 -21.79 -8.29 -25.27
CA GLY A 261 -23.24 -8.47 -25.07
C GLY A 261 -23.98 -8.77 -26.37
N ARG A 262 -25.27 -9.12 -26.32
CA ARG A 262 -26.16 -9.16 -27.49
C ARG A 262 -26.45 -7.73 -27.97
N ASN A 263 -25.73 -7.27 -28.98
CA ASN A 263 -25.88 -5.95 -29.60
C ASN A 263 -25.41 -6.04 -31.08
N PRO A 264 -25.89 -5.20 -32.01
CA PRO A 264 -25.36 -5.16 -33.38
C PRO A 264 -23.82 -5.15 -33.51
N LEU A 265 -23.08 -4.66 -32.52
CA LEU A 265 -21.61 -4.63 -32.50
C LEU A 265 -20.93 -5.89 -31.91
N THR A 266 -21.68 -6.97 -31.61
CA THR A 266 -21.11 -8.18 -31.00
C THR A 266 -19.96 -8.78 -31.81
N ASN A 267 -20.09 -8.81 -33.14
CA ASN A 267 -19.09 -9.42 -34.02
C ASN A 267 -17.80 -8.58 -34.09
N ASP A 268 -17.91 -7.25 -34.11
CA ASP A 268 -16.74 -6.36 -34.09
C ASP A 268 -16.01 -6.42 -32.75
N LYS A 269 -16.76 -6.52 -31.64
CA LYS A 269 -16.17 -6.73 -30.30
C LYS A 269 -15.48 -8.09 -30.18
N LYS A 270 -16.03 -9.16 -30.80
CA LYS A 270 -15.36 -10.47 -30.88
C LYS A 270 -14.03 -10.35 -31.64
N ARG A 271 -14.05 -9.78 -32.85
CA ARG A 271 -12.84 -9.55 -33.65
C ARG A 271 -11.78 -8.72 -32.91
N TYR A 272 -12.21 -7.66 -32.21
CA TYR A 272 -11.32 -6.87 -31.37
C TYR A 272 -10.69 -7.72 -30.25
N ASN A 273 -11.50 -8.51 -29.54
CA ASN A 273 -11.00 -9.39 -28.48
C ASN A 273 -10.03 -10.45 -29.02
N ASP A 274 -10.27 -11.01 -30.21
CA ASP A 274 -9.36 -11.98 -30.83
C ASP A 274 -7.98 -11.35 -31.09
N VAL A 275 -7.94 -10.13 -31.64
CA VAL A 275 -6.69 -9.37 -31.86
C VAL A 275 -5.98 -9.09 -30.53
N ILE A 276 -6.74 -8.71 -29.49
CA ILE A 276 -6.20 -8.46 -28.15
C ILE A 276 -5.66 -9.75 -27.52
N ASN A 277 -6.36 -10.88 -27.66
CA ASN A 277 -5.92 -12.18 -27.17
C ASN A 277 -4.61 -12.61 -27.85
N ASP A 278 -4.50 -12.46 -29.17
CA ASP A 278 -3.27 -12.77 -29.92
C ASP A 278 -2.10 -11.88 -29.51
N ARG A 279 -2.34 -10.58 -29.28
CA ARG A 279 -1.33 -9.67 -28.74
C ARG A 279 -0.91 -10.12 -27.34
N ASN A 280 -1.87 -10.35 -26.44
CA ASN A 280 -1.61 -10.72 -25.05
C ASN A 280 -0.86 -12.05 -24.96
N GLN A 281 -1.18 -13.03 -25.80
CA GLN A 281 -0.47 -14.30 -25.87
C GLN A 281 1.00 -14.10 -26.30
N ARG A 282 1.27 -13.23 -27.28
CA ARG A 282 2.64 -12.89 -27.69
C ARG A 282 3.43 -12.19 -26.57
N VAL A 283 2.80 -11.25 -25.85
CA VAL A 283 3.42 -10.57 -24.69
C VAL A 283 3.74 -11.58 -23.59
N LEU A 284 2.82 -12.49 -23.29
CA LEU A 284 3.00 -13.55 -22.29
C LEU A 284 4.13 -14.52 -22.68
N LEU A 285 4.18 -14.97 -23.94
CA LEU A 285 5.22 -15.87 -24.44
C LEU A 285 6.60 -15.19 -24.42
N SER A 286 6.72 -13.96 -24.91
CA SER A 286 7.96 -13.18 -24.85
C SER A 286 8.43 -13.00 -23.42
N ARG A 287 7.52 -12.71 -22.47
CA ARG A 287 7.88 -12.56 -21.06
C ARG A 287 8.27 -13.89 -20.42
N VAL A 288 7.65 -15.01 -20.79
CA VAL A 288 8.07 -16.35 -20.36
C VAL A 288 9.46 -16.68 -20.89
N ASP A 289 9.79 -16.34 -22.13
CA ASP A 289 11.12 -16.58 -22.69
C ASP A 289 12.18 -15.66 -22.06
N THR A 290 11.85 -14.40 -21.79
CA THR A 290 12.70 -13.50 -21.00
C THR A 290 12.89 -14.02 -19.57
N LEU A 291 11.83 -14.50 -18.90
CA LEU A 291 11.92 -15.06 -17.55
C LEU A 291 12.67 -16.39 -17.52
N LYS A 292 12.56 -17.22 -18.56
CA LYS A 292 13.40 -18.42 -18.72
C LYS A 292 14.85 -18.04 -18.99
N GLY A 293 15.10 -17.02 -19.81
CA GLY A 293 16.43 -16.46 -20.04
C GLY A 293 17.05 -15.93 -18.74
N LEU A 294 16.28 -15.17 -17.96
CA LEU A 294 16.67 -14.64 -16.65
C LEU A 294 16.81 -15.75 -15.61
N ALA A 295 15.98 -16.79 -15.61
CA ALA A 295 16.09 -17.94 -14.71
C ALA A 295 17.30 -18.82 -15.07
N ASN A 296 17.61 -18.97 -16.36
CA ASN A 296 18.83 -19.62 -16.82
C ASN A 296 20.05 -18.78 -16.46
N GLN A 297 20.00 -17.46 -16.63
CA GLN A 297 21.04 -16.53 -16.17
C GLN A 297 21.15 -16.53 -14.64
N ALA A 298 20.07 -16.66 -13.88
CA ALA A 298 20.07 -16.73 -12.43
C ALA A 298 20.61 -18.08 -11.93
N ASN A 299 20.31 -19.18 -12.62
CA ASN A 299 20.92 -20.49 -12.36
C ASN A 299 22.39 -20.51 -12.76
N GLU A 300 22.77 -19.83 -13.85
CA GLU A 300 24.17 -19.55 -14.18
C GLU A 300 24.81 -18.67 -13.12
N ILE A 301 24.14 -17.64 -12.59
CA ILE A 301 24.66 -16.73 -11.54
C ILE A 301 24.75 -17.45 -10.19
N VAL A 302 23.83 -18.33 -9.82
CA VAL A 302 23.90 -19.17 -8.61
C VAL A 302 24.96 -20.25 -8.78
N GLY A 303 25.07 -20.85 -9.97
CA GLY A 303 26.18 -21.71 -10.36
C GLY A 303 27.52 -20.96 -10.33
N ILE A 304 27.54 -19.69 -10.74
CA ILE A 304 28.68 -18.77 -10.68
C ILE A 304 28.93 -18.36 -9.23
N THR A 305 27.93 -18.19 -8.37
CA THR A 305 28.09 -17.72 -6.97
C THR A 305 28.57 -18.85 -6.07
N ASN A 306 28.02 -20.06 -6.23
CA ASN A 306 28.51 -21.28 -5.60
C ASN A 306 29.91 -21.63 -6.12
N SER A 307 30.16 -21.47 -7.42
CA SER A 307 31.51 -21.61 -7.96
C SER A 307 32.40 -20.40 -7.67
N VAL A 308 31.95 -19.22 -7.26
CA VAL A 308 32.76 -18.05 -6.85
C VAL A 308 33.07 -18.10 -5.37
N THR A 309 32.21 -18.70 -4.54
CA THR A 309 32.56 -19.05 -3.15
C THR A 309 33.50 -20.25 -3.11
N THR A 310 33.27 -21.26 -3.98
CA THR A 310 34.23 -22.35 -4.19
C THR A 310 35.51 -21.84 -4.87
N ARG A 311 35.43 -20.93 -5.85
CA ARG A 311 36.57 -20.22 -6.45
C ARG A 311 37.17 -19.12 -5.58
N ARG A 312 36.59 -18.66 -4.48
CA ARG A 312 37.30 -17.78 -3.51
C ARG A 312 38.14 -18.63 -2.56
N LYS A 313 37.65 -19.83 -2.22
CA LYS A 313 38.41 -20.86 -1.52
C LYS A 313 39.46 -21.54 -2.42
N GLN A 314 39.15 -21.73 -3.71
CA GLN A 314 40.07 -22.24 -4.72
C GLN A 314 40.94 -21.14 -5.33
N ALA A 315 40.58 -19.86 -5.46
CA ALA A 315 41.46 -18.79 -5.97
C ALA A 315 42.49 -18.31 -4.96
N ALA A 316 42.26 -18.50 -3.66
CA ALA A 316 43.36 -18.49 -2.68
C ALA A 316 44.36 -19.64 -2.94
N ALA A 317 43.94 -20.72 -3.62
CA ALA A 317 44.75 -21.86 -4.06
C ALA A 317 45.08 -21.89 -5.58
N GLU A 318 44.44 -21.04 -6.41
CA GLU A 318 44.57 -20.95 -7.88
C GLU A 318 45.26 -19.65 -8.29
N LEU A 319 45.37 -18.63 -7.45
CA LEU A 319 46.40 -17.58 -7.62
C LEU A 319 47.81 -18.20 -7.61
N VAL A 320 47.94 -19.36 -6.94
CA VAL A 320 49.11 -20.26 -6.94
C VAL A 320 49.22 -21.10 -8.23
N GLU A 321 48.13 -21.28 -8.99
CA GLU A 321 48.04 -22.20 -10.16
C GLU A 321 47.74 -21.51 -11.51
N GLN A 322 47.32 -20.23 -11.54
CA GLN A 322 46.77 -19.59 -12.74
C GLN A 322 47.54 -18.33 -13.18
N THR A 323 48.69 -18.08 -12.58
CA THR A 323 49.89 -17.58 -13.29
C THR A 323 50.32 -18.58 -14.40
N ARG A 324 49.89 -19.85 -14.32
CA ARG A 324 50.17 -20.92 -15.30
C ARG A 324 49.25 -20.94 -16.53
N ARG A 325 48.18 -20.13 -16.55
CA ARG A 325 47.22 -20.05 -17.68
C ARG A 325 47.13 -18.66 -18.31
N PHE A 326 48.24 -17.93 -18.26
CA PHE A 326 48.45 -16.70 -19.04
C PHE A 326 48.13 -16.90 -20.54
N ASP A 327 48.35 -18.07 -21.14
CA ASP A 327 48.69 -18.06 -22.57
C ASP A 327 47.64 -18.51 -23.59
N GLN A 328 46.54 -19.15 -23.20
CA GLN A 328 45.90 -20.07 -24.17
C GLN A 328 44.59 -19.65 -24.85
N ALA A 329 43.87 -18.61 -24.41
CA ALA A 329 42.51 -18.42 -24.93
C ALA A 329 42.12 -16.97 -25.20
N SER A 330 43.05 -16.22 -25.78
CA SER A 330 42.76 -15.02 -26.56
C SER A 330 42.11 -15.33 -27.92
N LYS A 331 41.24 -16.35 -28.05
CA LYS A 331 40.75 -16.77 -29.37
C LYS A 331 39.25 -17.06 -29.38
N ARG A 332 38.55 -16.19 -30.12
CA ARG A 332 37.25 -16.33 -30.81
C ARG A 332 36.10 -15.64 -30.05
N GLU A 333 35.88 -14.34 -30.27
CA GLU A 333 35.12 -13.74 -31.39
C GLU A 333 33.66 -14.21 -31.47
N ASN A 334 32.66 -13.41 -31.87
CA ASN A 334 32.41 -11.98 -32.00
C ASN A 334 31.01 -11.87 -32.64
N GLY A 335 30.26 -10.80 -32.36
CA GLY A 335 29.22 -10.26 -33.25
C GLY A 335 27.86 -10.99 -33.30
N GLY A 336 26.71 -10.32 -33.39
CA GLY A 336 26.40 -8.90 -33.59
C GLY A 336 25.12 -8.77 -34.42
N ALA A 337 24.29 -7.78 -34.05
CA ALA A 337 23.39 -6.95 -34.89
C ALA A 337 22.37 -7.63 -35.84
N HIS A 338 21.20 -7.09 -36.19
CA HIS A 338 20.34 -5.97 -35.83
C HIS A 338 19.13 -6.13 -36.77
N TYR A 339 17.89 -5.97 -36.30
CA TYR A 339 16.87 -5.17 -37.02
C TYR A 339 15.73 -4.81 -36.05
N ARG A 340 15.49 -3.50 -35.90
CA ARG A 340 14.51 -2.88 -34.99
C ARG A 340 13.16 -2.75 -35.68
N ASP A 341 12.08 -2.90 -34.91
CA ASP A 341 10.70 -2.72 -35.37
C ASP A 341 9.96 -1.69 -34.49
N ARG A 342 9.07 -0.92 -35.11
CA ARG A 342 8.67 0.43 -34.67
C ARG A 342 7.88 0.50 -33.33
N ASP A 343 7.30 -0.60 -32.85
CA ASP A 343 6.63 -0.68 -31.53
C ASP A 343 7.63 -0.81 -30.37
N VAL A 344 8.82 -1.36 -30.66
CA VAL A 344 9.97 -1.34 -29.77
C VAL A 344 10.44 0.09 -29.63
N GLU A 345 10.48 0.88 -30.70
CA GLU A 345 10.79 2.32 -30.64
C GLU A 345 9.88 3.03 -29.63
N ASP A 346 8.55 2.84 -29.68
CA ASP A 346 7.60 3.48 -28.76
C ASP A 346 7.71 3.01 -27.30
N ALA A 347 7.96 1.71 -27.07
CA ALA A 347 8.24 1.19 -25.73
C ALA A 347 9.59 1.69 -25.19
N TYR A 348 10.61 1.77 -26.04
CA TYR A 348 11.89 2.40 -25.73
C TYR A 348 11.70 3.89 -25.43
N GLN A 349 10.90 4.63 -26.21
CA GLN A 349 10.62 6.05 -25.97
C GLN A 349 9.92 6.25 -24.61
N ARG A 350 9.01 5.37 -24.19
CA ARG A 350 8.36 5.43 -22.86
C ARG A 350 9.31 5.11 -21.72
N VAL A 351 10.14 4.08 -21.88
CA VAL A 351 11.20 3.73 -20.91
C VAL A 351 12.18 4.89 -20.80
N GLU A 352 12.58 5.47 -21.94
CA GLU A 352 13.50 6.59 -22.02
C GLU A 352 12.90 7.86 -21.42
N LEU A 353 11.61 8.13 -21.62
CA LEU A 353 10.89 9.22 -20.96
C LEU A 353 10.83 9.04 -19.44
N ASN A 354 10.63 7.80 -18.97
CA ASN A 354 10.64 7.49 -17.54
C ASN A 354 12.04 7.70 -16.93
N LYS A 355 13.11 7.29 -17.63
CA LYS A 355 14.49 7.58 -17.23
C LYS A 355 14.75 9.07 -17.16
N LYS A 356 14.36 9.81 -18.20
CA LYS A 356 14.50 11.28 -18.25
C LYS A 356 13.76 11.94 -17.09
N ARG A 357 12.56 11.47 -16.75
CA ARG A 357 11.80 11.99 -15.60
C ARG A 357 12.50 11.71 -14.27
N LEU A 358 12.97 10.49 -14.04
CA LEU A 358 13.68 10.13 -12.80
C LEU A 358 15.01 10.88 -12.68
N ALA A 359 15.77 10.97 -13.77
CA ALA A 359 16.99 11.77 -13.84
C ALA A 359 16.71 13.24 -13.57
N SER A 360 15.62 13.79 -14.13
CA SER A 360 15.21 15.16 -13.88
C SER A 360 14.90 15.40 -12.42
N LEU A 361 14.09 14.55 -11.80
CA LEU A 361 13.78 14.65 -10.36
C LEU A 361 15.05 14.53 -9.51
N PHE A 362 15.96 13.64 -9.87
CA PHE A 362 17.24 13.48 -9.19
C PHE A 362 18.13 14.72 -9.31
N VAL A 363 18.37 15.21 -10.53
CA VAL A 363 19.23 16.38 -10.81
C VAL A 363 18.65 17.65 -10.20
N THR A 364 17.32 17.79 -10.20
CA THR A 364 16.63 19.00 -9.73
C THR A 364 16.17 18.93 -8.28
N ARG A 365 16.53 17.88 -7.53
CA ARG A 365 16.08 17.62 -6.15
C ARG A 365 16.28 18.77 -5.17
N HIS A 366 17.21 19.70 -5.43
CA HIS A 366 17.45 20.87 -4.58
C HIS A 366 16.71 22.15 -5.00
N ARG A 367 16.09 22.15 -6.19
CA ARG A 367 15.36 23.31 -6.69
C ARG A 367 14.12 23.57 -5.83
N GLU A 368 13.77 24.84 -5.68
CA GLU A 368 12.65 25.29 -4.83
C GLU A 368 11.29 24.69 -5.22
N ASP A 369 11.10 24.35 -6.49
CA ASP A 369 9.89 23.72 -7.00
C ASP A 369 9.84 22.20 -6.75
N LYS A 370 10.97 21.60 -6.38
CA LYS A 370 11.11 20.15 -6.10
C LYS A 370 11.38 19.83 -4.64
N ARG A 371 11.76 20.81 -3.83
CA ARG A 371 12.08 20.63 -2.41
C ARG A 371 11.28 21.56 -1.53
N LEU A 372 10.92 21.10 -0.34
CA LEU A 372 10.33 21.93 0.70
C LEU A 372 11.28 23.07 1.06
N ARG A 373 10.73 24.25 1.31
CA ARG A 373 11.52 25.45 1.67
C ARG A 373 11.48 25.71 3.18
N VAL A 374 12.64 25.65 3.84
CA VAL A 374 12.78 25.94 5.29
C VAL A 374 12.23 27.33 5.64
N GLY A 375 12.58 28.36 4.87
CA GLY A 375 12.23 29.75 5.21
C GLY A 375 10.74 30.11 5.11
N TRP A 376 9.91 29.21 4.56
CA TRP A 376 8.48 29.43 4.33
C TRP A 376 7.59 28.51 5.18
N ASN A 377 8.17 27.68 6.06
CA ASN A 377 7.46 26.69 6.87
C ASN A 377 6.45 25.86 6.05
N GLU A 378 6.85 25.43 4.85
CA GLU A 378 5.99 24.59 4.01
C GLU A 378 5.67 23.28 4.74
N ASP A 379 4.38 22.96 4.88
CA ASP A 379 3.96 21.69 5.47
C ASP A 379 4.16 20.56 4.45
N PRO A 380 4.89 19.48 4.82
CA PRO A 380 5.02 18.27 4.04
C PRO A 380 3.71 17.71 3.45
N ASN A 381 2.59 17.88 4.15
CA ASN A 381 1.27 17.38 3.76
C ASN A 381 0.63 18.17 2.63
N ASP A 382 0.94 19.47 2.53
CA ASP A 382 0.43 20.35 1.48
C ASP A 382 1.16 20.11 0.15
N TYR A 383 2.41 19.65 0.20
CA TYR A 383 3.27 19.37 -0.96
C TYR A 383 3.80 17.92 -0.96
N PRO A 384 2.91 16.94 -1.22
CA PRO A 384 3.25 15.51 -1.14
C PRO A 384 4.28 15.06 -2.19
N GLU A 385 4.43 15.79 -3.28
CA GLU A 385 5.37 15.52 -4.37
C GLU A 385 6.77 16.12 -4.17
N LYS A 386 6.93 17.08 -3.26
CA LYS A 386 8.23 17.70 -2.99
C LYS A 386 9.07 16.84 -2.05
N PHE A 387 10.39 16.89 -2.25
CA PHE A 387 11.37 16.29 -1.36
C PHE A 387 11.52 17.12 -0.08
N ASP A 388 11.65 16.46 1.07
CA ASP A 388 12.18 17.10 2.27
C ASP A 388 13.72 17.15 2.25
N TYR A 389 14.32 17.82 3.24
CA TYR A 389 15.77 17.98 3.32
C TYR A 389 16.51 16.66 3.56
N ARG A 390 15.92 15.75 4.34
CA ARG A 390 16.49 14.43 4.63
C ARG A 390 16.46 13.57 3.37
N GLN A 391 15.36 13.57 2.65
CA GLN A 391 15.23 12.90 1.35
C GLN A 391 16.25 13.41 0.34
N SER A 392 16.46 14.72 0.30
CA SER A 392 17.50 15.31 -0.55
C SER A 392 18.90 14.83 -0.15
N ALA A 393 19.19 14.77 1.16
CA ALA A 393 20.46 14.29 1.67
C ALA A 393 20.68 12.78 1.42
N LEU A 394 19.64 11.95 1.51
CA LEU A 394 19.69 10.54 1.12
C LEU A 394 20.07 10.38 -0.36
N LEU A 395 19.46 11.20 -1.22
CA LEU A 395 19.78 11.23 -2.65
C LEU A 395 21.19 11.81 -2.91
N ASP A 396 21.70 12.70 -2.07
CA ASP A 396 23.08 13.20 -2.14
C ASP A 396 24.10 12.12 -1.76
N GLN A 397 23.85 11.40 -0.67
CA GLN A 397 24.70 10.28 -0.28
C GLN A 397 24.69 9.18 -1.36
N PHE A 398 23.51 8.88 -1.89
CA PHE A 398 23.37 8.02 -3.05
C PHE A 398 24.17 8.55 -4.25
N SER A 399 24.10 9.85 -4.51
CA SER A 399 24.86 10.52 -5.56
C SER A 399 26.37 10.35 -5.38
N GLN A 400 26.88 10.46 -4.15
CA GLN A 400 28.30 10.32 -3.85
C GLN A 400 28.76 8.87 -4.02
N ASN A 401 27.99 7.90 -3.51
CA ASN A 401 28.33 6.48 -3.59
C ASN A 401 28.47 5.97 -5.03
N PHE A 402 27.67 6.52 -5.94
CA PHE A 402 27.68 6.15 -7.37
C PHE A 402 28.37 7.19 -8.27
N ASN A 403 29.04 8.19 -7.69
CA ASN A 403 29.70 9.29 -8.41
C ASN A 403 28.78 9.99 -9.46
N MET A 404 27.54 10.20 -9.07
CA MET A 404 26.46 10.79 -9.87
C MET A 404 26.33 12.31 -9.66
N GLY A 405 27.29 12.97 -9.00
CA GLY A 405 27.31 14.43 -8.90
C GLY A 405 27.78 15.07 -10.21
N GLN A 406 27.39 16.32 -10.47
CA GLN A 406 27.85 17.08 -11.64
C GLN A 406 29.37 17.28 -11.60
N GLN A 407 30.04 17.03 -12.72
CA GLN A 407 31.50 17.16 -12.80
C GLN A 407 31.94 18.58 -13.14
N GLU A 408 33.18 18.95 -12.82
CA GLU A 408 33.71 20.32 -12.90
C GLU A 408 33.64 20.96 -14.31
N ASN A 409 33.69 20.14 -15.36
CA ASN A 409 33.59 20.57 -16.76
C ASN A 409 32.33 20.04 -17.47
N GLU A 410 31.35 19.54 -16.70
CA GLU A 410 30.09 19.00 -17.22
C GLU A 410 29.00 20.07 -17.07
N ASP A 411 28.41 20.49 -18.19
CA ASP A 411 27.29 21.44 -18.13
C ASP A 411 25.97 20.76 -17.70
N THR A 412 24.88 21.52 -17.62
CA THR A 412 23.61 20.99 -17.07
C THR A 412 22.94 19.95 -18.00
N PRO A 413 22.83 20.16 -19.33
CA PRO A 413 22.33 19.13 -20.24
C PRO A 413 23.18 17.85 -20.23
N GLU A 414 24.51 17.97 -20.25
CA GLU A 414 25.44 16.83 -20.24
C GLU A 414 25.25 16.02 -18.95
N TYR A 415 25.16 16.71 -17.81
CA TYR A 415 24.87 16.10 -16.51
C TYR A 415 23.54 15.34 -16.52
N HIS A 416 22.48 15.96 -17.00
CA HIS A 416 21.17 15.34 -17.06
C HIS A 416 21.15 14.10 -17.98
N GLN A 417 21.84 14.16 -19.11
CA GLN A 417 21.96 13.05 -20.04
C GLN A 417 22.75 11.89 -19.42
N ARG A 418 23.88 12.15 -18.74
CA ARG A 418 24.65 11.13 -18.04
C ARG A 418 23.81 10.43 -16.97
N ILE A 419 23.07 11.16 -16.15
CA ILE A 419 22.18 10.57 -15.15
C ILE A 419 21.06 9.76 -15.81
N THR A 420 20.48 10.24 -16.92
CA THR A 420 19.47 9.47 -17.68
C THR A 420 20.01 8.13 -18.17
N GLN A 421 21.26 8.10 -18.65
CA GLN A 421 21.92 6.88 -19.12
C GLN A 421 22.21 5.90 -17.98
N LEU A 422 22.54 6.40 -16.78
CA LEU A 422 22.76 5.58 -15.59
C LEU A 422 21.49 4.91 -15.07
N MET A 423 20.29 5.47 -15.33
CA MET A 423 19.00 4.96 -14.88
C MET A 423 18.52 3.73 -15.69
N THR A 424 19.38 2.72 -15.87
CA THR A 424 19.04 1.46 -16.53
C THR A 424 18.00 0.67 -15.74
N VAL A 425 17.42 -0.38 -16.33
CA VAL A 425 16.48 -1.25 -15.61
C VAL A 425 17.18 -1.91 -14.42
N ASP A 426 18.39 -2.41 -14.61
CA ASP A 426 19.17 -3.08 -13.57
C ASP A 426 19.58 -2.11 -12.46
N PHE A 427 20.06 -0.91 -12.83
CA PHE A 427 20.42 0.11 -11.85
C PHE A 427 19.21 0.52 -10.99
N ARG A 428 18.03 0.68 -11.61
CA ARG A 428 16.81 1.02 -10.88
C ARG A 428 16.32 -0.12 -9.99
N SER A 429 16.47 -1.36 -10.43
CA SER A 429 16.04 -2.53 -9.65
C SER A 429 16.97 -2.80 -8.47
N ALA A 430 18.28 -2.59 -8.64
CA ALA A 430 19.26 -2.70 -7.56
C ALA A 430 19.15 -1.58 -6.52
N ASN A 431 18.53 -0.46 -6.87
CA ASN A 431 18.39 0.73 -6.01
C ASN A 431 16.91 1.14 -5.87
N GLU A 432 16.05 0.14 -5.66
CA GLU A 432 14.59 0.31 -5.66
C GLU A 432 14.12 1.35 -4.63
N ASP A 433 14.72 1.38 -3.44
CA ASP A 433 14.37 2.35 -2.39
C ASP A 433 14.56 3.81 -2.85
N MET A 434 15.67 4.10 -3.52
CA MET A 434 15.96 5.45 -4.03
C MET A 434 15.08 5.81 -5.23
N VAL A 435 14.74 4.82 -6.07
CA VAL A 435 13.78 5.01 -7.17
C VAL A 435 12.37 5.27 -6.63
N ASN A 436 11.96 4.55 -5.59
CA ASN A 436 10.68 4.74 -4.93
C ASN A 436 10.61 6.08 -4.22
N LEU A 437 11.69 6.53 -3.59
CA LEU A 437 11.82 7.89 -3.05
C LEU A 437 11.61 8.95 -4.14
N LEU A 438 12.30 8.83 -5.28
CA LEU A 438 12.14 9.76 -6.41
C LEU A 438 10.71 9.75 -6.98
N ARG A 439 10.02 8.60 -6.97
CA ARG A 439 8.66 8.47 -7.51
C ARG A 439 7.58 8.94 -6.55
N ASN A 440 7.74 8.66 -5.27
CA ASN A 440 6.73 8.88 -4.25
C ASN A 440 7.37 9.29 -2.90
N PRO A 441 7.83 10.54 -2.79
CA PRO A 441 8.43 11.04 -1.56
C PRO A 441 7.44 11.12 -0.39
N LYS A 442 6.13 11.09 -0.63
CA LYS A 442 5.13 11.00 0.45
C LYS A 442 5.17 9.65 1.16
N ALA A 443 5.24 8.55 0.40
CA ALA A 443 5.23 7.21 0.97
C ALA A 443 6.46 6.96 1.85
N GLU A 444 7.63 7.37 1.39
CA GLU A 444 8.86 7.25 2.16
C GLU A 444 8.83 8.12 3.42
N ARG A 445 8.31 9.37 3.37
CA ARG A 445 8.08 10.20 4.56
C ARG A 445 7.17 9.54 5.59
N ALA A 446 6.08 8.89 5.15
CA ALA A 446 5.16 8.22 6.05
C ALA A 446 5.84 7.03 6.78
N GLN A 447 6.67 6.27 6.07
CA GLN A 447 7.46 5.18 6.66
C GLN A 447 8.48 5.73 7.67
N TYR A 448 9.21 6.79 7.30
CA TYR A 448 10.16 7.45 8.19
C TYR A 448 9.48 7.96 9.48
N ASN A 449 8.34 8.65 9.36
CA ASN A 449 7.61 9.16 10.51
C ASN A 449 7.09 8.04 11.43
N ALA A 450 6.65 6.91 10.87
CA ALA A 450 6.23 5.76 11.66
C ALA A 450 7.38 5.16 12.48
N ILE A 451 8.60 5.11 11.92
CA ILE A 451 9.80 4.64 12.63
C ILE A 451 10.24 5.67 13.68
N LYS A 452 10.27 6.95 13.31
CA LYS A 452 10.68 8.08 14.16
C LYS A 452 9.82 8.25 15.41
N GLN A 453 8.55 7.83 15.37
CA GLN A 453 7.63 7.98 16.49
C GLN A 453 8.18 7.40 17.80
N ASP A 454 8.83 6.24 17.75
CA ASP A 454 9.45 5.61 18.93
C ASP A 454 10.54 6.51 19.56
N PHE A 455 11.37 7.17 18.75
CA PHE A 455 12.36 8.12 19.24
C PHE A 455 11.70 9.40 19.80
N ASP A 456 10.65 9.90 19.16
CA ASP A 456 9.92 11.08 19.63
C ASP A 456 9.28 10.83 21.01
N ASP A 457 8.67 9.65 21.19
CA ASP A 457 8.08 9.25 22.46
C ASP A 457 9.16 9.09 23.54
N PHE A 458 10.31 8.50 23.18
CA PHE A 458 11.46 8.37 24.09
C PHE A 458 12.00 9.74 24.53
N ILE A 459 12.22 10.68 23.60
CA ILE A 459 12.69 12.04 23.93
C ILE A 459 11.67 12.78 24.79
N HIS A 460 10.37 12.63 24.51
CA HIS A 460 9.33 13.26 25.31
C HIS A 460 9.38 12.80 26.78
N ASP A 461 9.48 11.50 27.00
CA ASP A 461 9.59 10.95 28.36
C ASP A 461 10.93 11.35 29.02
N LEU A 462 12.03 11.32 28.27
CA LEU A 462 13.34 11.70 28.76
C LEU A 462 13.40 13.19 29.17
N ASP A 463 12.80 14.08 28.38
CA ASP A 463 12.71 15.50 28.69
C ASP A 463 11.89 15.73 29.96
N LYS A 464 10.77 15.03 30.12
CA LYS A 464 9.96 15.09 31.36
C LYS A 464 10.77 14.65 32.57
N GLN A 465 11.49 13.53 32.46
CA GLN A 465 12.38 13.05 33.54
C GLN A 465 13.49 14.06 33.86
N ARG A 466 14.01 14.79 32.84
CA ARG A 466 15.01 15.84 33.04
C ARG A 466 14.44 17.03 33.80
N GLU A 467 13.22 17.47 33.46
CA GLU A 467 12.53 18.54 34.19
C GLU A 467 12.33 18.17 35.66
N ASP A 468 11.83 16.97 35.94
CA ASP A 468 11.66 16.47 37.32
C ASP A 468 12.99 16.44 38.08
N HIS A 469 14.09 16.06 37.43
CA HIS A 469 15.41 16.05 38.04
C HIS A 469 15.96 17.46 38.32
N LYS A 470 15.70 18.43 37.43
CA LYS A 470 16.05 19.85 37.68
C LYS A 470 15.28 20.43 38.87
N ASP A 471 14.05 20.00 39.09
CA ASP A 471 13.24 20.44 40.25
C ASP A 471 13.76 19.87 41.57
N GLN A 472 14.35 18.67 41.53
CA GLN A 472 15.01 18.07 42.69
C GLN A 472 16.31 18.78 43.08
N ILE A 473 16.99 19.43 42.12
CA ILE A 473 18.20 20.23 42.39
C ILE A 473 17.79 21.53 43.08
N ARG A 474 17.98 21.58 44.40
CA ARG A 474 17.69 22.75 45.23
C ARG A 474 18.88 23.70 45.27
N LEU A 475 18.77 24.77 44.49
CA LEU A 475 19.70 25.90 44.49
C LEU A 475 18.97 27.16 45.01
N PRO A 476 19.61 27.98 45.86
CA PRO A 476 19.03 29.24 46.31
C PRO A 476 18.91 30.23 45.13
N ILE A 477 17.86 31.04 45.08
CA ILE A 477 17.59 31.90 43.93
C ILE A 477 17.80 33.37 44.32
N GLU A 478 18.60 34.10 43.55
CA GLU A 478 18.63 35.58 43.56
C GLU A 478 17.76 36.11 42.39
N ARG A 479 17.45 37.42 42.36
CA ARG A 479 16.51 38.12 41.45
C ARG A 479 16.45 37.68 39.96
N LEU A 480 17.41 36.92 39.44
CA LEU A 480 17.42 36.32 38.09
C LEU A 480 17.48 34.78 38.18
N ASN A 481 16.44 34.10 37.68
CA ASN A 481 16.36 32.63 37.63
C ASN A 481 17.27 32.00 36.55
N THR A 482 17.64 32.76 35.51
CA THR A 482 18.27 32.21 34.30
C THR A 482 19.63 31.57 34.56
N THR A 483 20.46 32.16 35.42
CA THR A 483 21.77 31.58 35.78
C THR A 483 21.61 30.27 36.56
N THR A 484 20.69 30.25 37.53
CA THR A 484 20.36 29.04 38.29
C THR A 484 19.83 27.93 37.38
N ASP A 485 18.97 28.26 36.42
CA ASP A 485 18.45 27.31 35.44
C ASP A 485 19.57 26.74 34.56
N MET A 486 20.52 27.56 34.11
CA MET A 486 21.66 27.06 33.34
C MET A 486 22.56 26.12 34.15
N VAL A 487 22.80 26.41 35.43
CA VAL A 487 23.53 25.47 36.32
C VAL A 487 22.80 24.13 36.41
N LYS A 488 21.47 24.13 36.54
CA LYS A 488 20.65 22.91 36.53
C LYS A 488 20.71 22.16 35.20
N VAL A 489 20.70 22.89 34.07
CA VAL A 489 20.84 22.28 32.74
C VAL A 489 22.16 21.52 32.61
N VAL A 490 23.27 22.11 33.07
CA VAL A 490 24.59 21.46 33.06
C VAL A 490 24.62 20.27 34.03
N ALA A 491 24.10 20.44 35.24
CA ALA A 491 24.05 19.39 36.27
C ALA A 491 23.27 18.14 35.84
N THR A 492 22.25 18.30 35.00
CA THR A 492 21.43 17.19 34.50
C THR A 492 21.92 16.60 33.18
N ALA A 493 22.92 17.20 32.53
CA ALA A 493 23.34 16.84 31.17
C ALA A 493 23.89 15.41 31.07
N VAL A 494 24.73 14.98 32.02
CA VAL A 494 25.36 13.66 31.98
C VAL A 494 24.33 12.53 32.07
N ASN A 495 23.35 12.65 32.98
CA ASN A 495 22.31 11.62 33.10
C ASN A 495 21.45 11.54 31.83
N TYR A 496 21.14 12.69 31.24
CA TYR A 496 20.37 12.77 30.01
C TYR A 496 21.10 12.13 28.83
N LEU A 497 22.38 12.46 28.66
CA LEU A 497 23.22 11.89 27.60
C LEU A 497 23.45 10.38 27.79
N GLN A 498 23.61 9.91 29.02
CA GLN A 498 23.79 8.47 29.29
C GLN A 498 22.57 7.66 28.84
N LYS A 499 21.35 8.17 29.09
CA LYS A 499 20.11 7.51 28.65
C LYS A 499 19.99 7.50 27.12
N LEU A 500 20.46 8.54 26.45
CA LEU A 500 20.55 8.55 24.98
C LEU A 500 21.57 7.51 24.48
N ASP A 501 22.73 7.40 25.12
CA ASP A 501 23.73 6.39 24.77
C ASP A 501 23.20 4.97 24.95
N ASP A 502 22.44 4.73 26.02
CA ASP A 502 21.80 3.45 26.28
C ASP A 502 20.73 3.13 25.22
N TYR A 503 19.94 4.14 24.81
CA TYR A 503 18.99 4.03 23.70
C TYR A 503 19.69 3.70 22.37
N VAL A 504 20.87 4.29 22.11
CA VAL A 504 21.69 4.00 20.92
C VAL A 504 22.29 2.59 20.96
N LYS A 505 22.70 2.10 22.14
CA LYS A 505 23.29 0.77 22.32
C LYS A 505 22.28 -0.37 22.26
N ASN A 506 20.98 -0.08 22.45
CA ASN A 506 19.94 -1.10 22.41
C ASN A 506 19.82 -1.74 21.01
N GLU A 507 19.99 -3.06 20.96
CA GLU A 507 19.94 -3.85 19.72
C GLU A 507 18.57 -3.80 19.03
N THR A 508 17.48 -3.62 19.78
CA THR A 508 16.12 -3.59 19.23
C THR A 508 15.75 -2.23 18.62
N THR A 509 16.51 -1.18 18.89
CA THR A 509 16.25 0.16 18.36
C THR A 509 16.54 0.19 16.86
N ALA A 510 15.62 0.76 16.07
CA ALA A 510 15.84 0.93 14.64
C ALA A 510 17.07 1.82 14.36
N GLU A 511 17.88 1.48 13.35
CA GLU A 511 19.10 2.26 13.03
C GLU A 511 18.80 3.74 12.72
N THR A 512 17.65 4.04 12.12
CA THR A 512 17.17 5.41 11.91
C THR A 512 17.02 6.16 13.23
N ASN A 513 16.44 5.52 14.25
CA ASN A 513 16.25 6.14 15.56
C ASN A 513 17.58 6.27 16.31
N LYS A 514 18.51 5.31 16.16
CA LYS A 514 19.87 5.44 16.69
C LYS A 514 20.61 6.63 16.08
N ALA A 515 20.46 6.86 14.77
CA ALA A 515 21.05 8.02 14.10
C ALA A 515 20.48 9.35 14.63
N LEU A 516 19.16 9.43 14.82
CA LEU A 516 18.50 10.60 15.42
C LEU A 516 18.96 10.84 16.86
N ALA A 517 19.09 9.78 17.66
CA ALA A 517 19.59 9.88 19.02
C ALA A 517 21.04 10.42 19.06
N ARG A 518 21.93 9.95 18.18
CA ARG A 518 23.31 10.48 18.07
C ARG A 518 23.34 11.96 17.68
N GLU A 519 22.49 12.38 16.75
CA GLU A 519 22.37 13.80 16.39
C GLU A 519 21.88 14.64 17.58
N HIS A 520 20.92 14.10 18.33
CA HIS A 520 20.39 14.76 19.53
C HIS A 520 21.41 14.81 20.68
N CYS A 521 22.28 13.79 20.83
CA CYS A 521 23.42 13.83 21.75
C CYS A 521 24.34 15.03 21.42
N GLY A 522 24.74 15.17 20.16
CA GLY A 522 25.59 16.29 19.72
C GLY A 522 24.97 17.66 20.03
N LYS A 523 23.69 17.87 19.70
CA LYS A 523 22.97 19.10 20.03
C LYS A 523 22.86 19.35 21.54
N THR A 524 22.72 18.28 22.33
CA THR A 524 22.65 18.37 23.79
C THR A 524 24.00 18.75 24.38
N ILE A 525 25.11 18.23 23.83
CA ILE A 525 26.48 18.61 24.17
C ILE A 525 26.69 20.11 23.88
N ASP A 526 26.32 20.57 22.68
CA ASP A 526 26.44 21.99 22.29
C ASP A 526 25.68 22.92 23.24
N ARG A 527 24.42 22.57 23.53
CA ARG A 527 23.57 23.32 24.48
C ARG A 527 24.14 23.32 25.89
N THR A 528 24.78 22.22 26.30
CA THR A 528 25.40 22.11 27.64
C THR A 528 26.63 23.00 27.74
N VAL A 529 27.47 23.06 26.70
CA VAL A 529 28.62 23.97 26.64
C VAL A 529 28.16 25.43 26.69
N GLU A 530 27.09 25.78 25.99
CA GLU A 530 26.55 27.15 26.01
C GLU A 530 25.90 27.49 27.35
N ALA A 531 25.13 26.57 27.95
CA ALA A 531 24.58 26.75 29.29
C ALA A 531 25.69 26.95 30.32
N TYR A 532 26.79 26.20 30.22
CA TYR A 532 27.96 26.38 31.07
C TYR A 532 28.57 27.78 30.91
N ARG A 533 28.76 28.24 29.66
CA ARG A 533 29.27 29.58 29.37
C ARG A 533 28.41 30.68 30.00
N ILE A 534 27.08 30.56 29.88
CA ILE A 534 26.12 31.52 30.45
C ILE A 534 26.14 31.46 31.98
N ALA A 535 26.22 30.26 32.56
CA ALA A 535 26.32 30.08 34.01
C ALA A 535 27.59 30.76 34.57
N CYS A 536 28.75 30.50 33.96
CA CYS A 536 30.02 31.14 34.34
C CYS A 536 29.99 32.67 34.23
N PHE A 537 29.29 33.21 33.23
CA PHE A 537 29.13 34.66 33.10
C PHE A 537 28.19 35.25 34.17
N GLY A 538 27.13 34.50 34.52
CA GLY A 538 26.08 34.94 35.44
C GLY A 538 26.48 34.87 36.91
N ILE A 539 27.14 33.80 37.33
CA ILE A 539 27.48 33.51 38.74
C ILE A 539 28.21 34.66 39.44
N PRO A 540 29.23 35.31 38.84
CA PRO A 540 29.93 36.45 39.46
C PRO A 540 29.05 37.65 39.81
N ASN A 541 27.84 37.73 39.25
CA ASN A 541 26.91 38.84 39.50
C ASN A 541 26.04 38.61 40.74
N PHE A 542 26.06 37.41 41.34
CA PHE A 542 25.35 37.15 42.58
C PHE A 542 25.91 38.00 43.73
N GLN A 543 25.03 38.67 44.46
CA GLN A 543 25.42 39.56 45.56
C GLN A 543 25.55 38.80 46.89
N ASP A 544 24.86 37.68 47.02
CA ASP A 544 24.92 36.81 48.19
C ASP A 544 26.10 35.82 48.06
N PRO A 545 27.08 35.85 48.99
CA PRO A 545 28.23 34.96 48.97
C PRO A 545 27.88 33.47 49.03
N ASP A 546 26.83 33.09 49.77
CA ASP A 546 26.42 31.69 49.91
C ASP A 546 25.75 31.18 48.62
N ILE A 547 24.97 32.03 47.95
CA ILE A 547 24.40 31.73 46.62
C ILE A 547 25.53 31.56 45.60
N HIS A 548 26.47 32.51 45.55
CA HIS A 548 27.64 32.43 44.67
C HIS A 548 28.41 31.12 44.87
N ARG A 549 28.79 30.79 46.11
CA ARG A 549 29.55 29.56 46.43
C ARG A 549 28.79 28.31 45.99
N THR A 550 27.52 28.18 46.35
CA THR A 550 26.72 26.98 46.07
C THR A 550 26.58 26.73 44.57
N HIS A 551 26.39 27.78 43.75
CA HIS A 551 26.30 27.65 42.30
C HIS A 551 27.64 27.31 41.67
N SER A 552 28.73 27.95 42.09
CA SER A 552 30.08 27.66 41.61
C SER A 552 30.48 26.20 41.88
N GLU A 553 30.24 25.70 43.09
CA GLU A 553 30.53 24.31 43.48
C GLU A 553 29.70 23.31 42.66
N THR A 554 28.39 23.57 42.53
CA THR A 554 27.49 22.71 41.74
C THR A 554 27.90 22.66 40.27
N LEU A 555 28.20 23.83 39.68
CA LEU A 555 28.63 23.93 38.29
C LEU A 555 29.98 23.23 38.06
N GLN A 556 30.91 23.34 39.00
CA GLN A 556 32.21 22.68 38.91
C GLN A 556 32.09 21.16 38.93
N VAL A 557 31.29 20.60 39.84
CA VAL A 557 31.04 19.15 39.91
C VAL A 557 30.41 18.68 38.61
N ALA A 558 29.36 19.37 38.16
CA ALA A 558 28.66 19.05 36.92
C ALA A 558 29.58 19.07 35.69
N LEU A 559 30.47 20.07 35.60
CA LEU A 559 31.44 20.17 34.51
C LEU A 559 32.48 19.04 34.56
N ASN A 560 32.96 18.68 35.75
CA ASN A 560 33.92 17.59 35.90
C ASN A 560 33.31 16.26 35.44
N ASP A 561 32.07 15.98 35.85
CA ASP A 561 31.34 14.79 35.43
C ASP A 561 31.10 14.80 33.92
N PHE A 562 30.69 15.94 33.37
CA PHE A 562 30.46 16.11 31.94
C PHE A 562 31.74 15.91 31.11
N THR A 563 32.85 16.52 31.52
CA THR A 563 34.13 16.40 30.82
C THR A 563 34.71 14.99 30.95
N LYS A 564 34.48 14.32 32.08
CA LYS A 564 34.90 12.94 32.29
C LYS A 564 34.12 11.96 31.39
N GLY A 565 32.81 12.17 31.23
CA GLY A 565 31.96 11.32 30.39
C GLY A 565 32.10 11.61 28.90
N TYR A 566 32.04 12.88 28.51
CA TYR A 566 31.87 13.33 27.13
C TYR A 566 33.00 14.24 26.62
N GLY A 567 34.10 14.38 27.37
CA GLY A 567 35.21 15.27 26.99
C GLY A 567 35.88 14.93 25.65
N ASN A 568 35.86 13.65 25.27
CA ASN A 568 36.37 13.17 23.98
C ASN A 568 35.48 13.56 22.78
N GLU A 569 34.22 13.89 23.04
CA GLU A 569 33.24 14.29 22.01
C GLU A 569 33.25 15.80 21.77
N LEU A 570 33.93 16.56 22.64
CA LEU A 570 34.07 18.00 22.51
C LEU A 570 35.10 18.39 21.45
N SER A 571 34.76 19.37 20.62
CA SER A 571 35.71 20.01 19.73
C SER A 571 36.76 20.81 20.53
N LYS A 572 37.92 21.07 19.90
CA LYS A 572 38.97 21.92 20.50
C LYS A 572 38.44 23.31 20.88
N GLU A 573 37.51 23.85 20.09
CA GLU A 573 36.89 25.15 20.36
C GLU A 573 35.97 25.09 21.59
N GLN A 574 35.19 24.02 21.73
CA GLN A 574 34.33 23.80 22.90
C GLN A 574 35.16 23.62 24.16
N GLN A 575 36.19 22.77 24.13
CA GLN A 575 37.13 22.60 25.25
C GLN A 575 37.78 23.94 25.63
N GLY A 576 38.22 24.71 24.64
CA GLY A 576 38.76 26.06 24.86
C GLY A 576 37.74 27.03 25.46
N THR A 577 36.48 26.93 25.07
CA THR A 577 35.38 27.76 25.61
C THR A 577 35.11 27.43 27.07
N LEU A 578 35.00 26.14 27.42
CA LEU A 578 34.81 25.71 28.81
C LEU A 578 35.94 26.25 29.72
N ASN A 579 37.20 26.08 29.29
CA ASN A 579 38.36 26.55 30.04
C ASN A 579 38.38 28.08 30.22
N ARG A 580 38.18 28.84 29.12
CA ARG A 580 38.17 30.32 29.19
C ARG A 580 37.04 30.85 30.05
N SER A 581 35.84 30.26 29.97
CA SER A 581 34.70 30.66 30.77
C SER A 581 34.93 30.42 32.26
N PHE A 582 35.57 29.30 32.60
CA PHE A 582 35.94 29.02 33.98
C PHE A 582 36.97 30.03 34.52
N ASP A 583 38.02 30.30 33.74
CA ASP A 583 39.05 31.28 34.12
C ASP A 583 38.46 32.69 34.29
N ASP A 584 37.57 33.10 33.40
CA ASP A 584 36.90 34.41 33.45
C ASP A 584 35.98 34.53 34.68
N MET A 585 35.22 33.47 34.99
CA MET A 585 34.41 33.40 36.21
C MET A 585 35.28 33.58 37.47
N ASN A 586 36.43 32.90 37.55
CA ASN A 586 37.34 33.00 38.70
C ASN A 586 38.03 34.36 38.81
N LYS A 587 38.28 35.05 37.69
CA LYS A 587 38.87 36.41 37.67
C LYS A 587 37.88 37.48 38.11
N ARG A 588 36.60 37.29 37.82
CA ARG A 588 35.52 38.21 38.20
C ARG A 588 35.14 37.96 39.66
N GLN A 589 35.93 38.49 40.59
CA GLN A 589 35.53 38.43 42.00
C GLN A 589 34.28 39.29 42.26
N PRO A 590 33.27 38.75 42.96
CA PRO A 590 32.06 39.50 43.30
C PRO A 590 32.40 40.72 44.17
N LYS A 591 31.88 41.89 43.78
CA LYS A 591 31.92 43.09 44.63
C LYS A 591 30.77 43.01 45.63
N TYR A 592 30.98 42.30 46.74
CA TYR A 592 29.98 42.17 47.78
C TYR A 592 29.61 43.56 48.35
N THR A 593 28.42 44.06 48.00
CA THR A 593 27.85 45.28 48.58
C THR A 593 26.75 44.98 49.62
N TYR A 594 26.55 43.70 49.93
CA TYR A 594 25.49 43.23 50.81
C TYR A 594 25.69 43.70 52.27
N LYS A 595 24.79 44.59 52.73
CA LYS A 595 24.58 44.83 54.16
C LYS A 595 23.47 43.89 54.64
N PRO A 596 23.70 43.03 55.64
CA PRO A 596 22.68 42.12 56.14
C PRO A 596 21.47 42.91 56.64
N ARG A 597 20.27 42.57 56.13
CA ARG A 597 19.02 42.99 56.77
C ARG A 597 18.91 42.19 58.07
N ARG A 598 18.98 42.92 59.21
CA ARG A 598 18.73 42.40 60.55
C ARG A 598 17.31 41.89 60.70
#